data_AF-A0A959HY94-F1
#
_entry.id   AF-A0A959HY94-F1
#
_cell.length_a   1.000
_cell.length_b   1.000
_cell.length_c   1.000
_cell.angle_alpha   90.00
_cell.angle_beta   90.00
_cell.angle_gamma   90.00
#
_symmetry.space_group_name_H-M   'P 1'
#
loop_
_entity.id
_entity.type
_entity.pdbx_description
1 polymer ?
#
loop_
_entity_poly.entity_id
_entity_poly.type
_entity_poly.pdbx_seq_one_letter_code
_entity_poly.pdbx_strand_id
1 'polypeptide(L)'
;MQDPYTLTEATIKAPPATFRERLKHLGPGFILSAAIVGSGELIATTTLGARMGFVTFWVILVSCLVKVAVQIEFGRHTILTGETAMTAFHQLPGPVFGKARWTVWTIFTFMIVKLLQVGG
;
A
#
# COMPACT_ATOMS: atom_id res chain seq x y z
N MET A 1 18.72 -21.09 -9.34
CA MET A 1 18.32 -19.70 -9.06
C MET A 1 17.74 -19.68 -7.66
N GLN A 2 18.42 -19.08 -6.68
CA GLN A 2 17.91 -18.95 -5.31
C GLN A 2 16.85 -17.84 -5.29
N ASP A 3 15.68 -18.12 -4.71
CA ASP A 3 14.57 -17.18 -4.63
C ASP A 3 14.91 -16.09 -3.58
N PRO A 4 15.04 -14.81 -3.98
CA PRO A 4 15.39 -13.72 -3.07
C PRO A 4 14.32 -13.42 -2.00
N TYR A 5 13.12 -14.01 -2.10
CA TYR A 5 12.03 -13.87 -1.13
C TYR A 5 12.03 -14.96 -0.05
N THR A 6 12.95 -15.93 -0.12
CA THR A 6 13.08 -16.96 0.91
C THR A 6 13.76 -16.38 2.14
N LEU A 7 13.02 -16.26 3.26
CA LEU A 7 13.57 -15.83 4.55
C LEU A 7 14.58 -16.87 5.05
N THR A 8 15.86 -16.59 4.87
CA THR A 8 16.97 -17.38 5.44
C THR A 8 17.45 -16.67 6.71
N GLU A 9 17.94 -17.40 7.71
CA GLU A 9 18.46 -16.82 8.96
C GLU A 9 19.55 -15.74 8.72
N ALA A 10 20.30 -15.86 7.61
CA ALA A 10 21.28 -14.87 7.16
C ALA A 10 20.68 -13.52 6.66
N THR A 11 19.39 -13.47 6.33
CA THR A 11 18.68 -12.28 5.83
C THR A 11 18.07 -11.46 6.97
N ILE A 12 17.96 -12.03 8.18
CA ILE A 12 17.39 -11.36 9.34
C ILE A 12 18.40 -10.34 9.89
N LYS A 13 18.17 -9.06 9.60
CA LYS A 13 18.98 -7.95 10.12
C LYS A 13 18.45 -7.44 11.45
N ALA A 14 19.36 -7.09 12.35
CA ALA A 14 19.03 -6.37 13.57
C ALA A 14 18.41 -4.99 13.22
N PRO A 15 17.39 -4.53 13.96
CA PRO A 15 16.77 -3.25 13.71
C PRO A 15 17.79 -2.11 13.90
N PRO A 16 17.76 -1.07 13.04
CA PRO A 16 18.67 0.07 13.17
C PRO A 16 18.46 0.79 14.50
N ALA A 17 19.53 0.86 15.31
CA ALA A 17 19.49 1.43 16.66
C ALA A 17 19.60 2.96 16.65
N THR A 18 20.20 3.53 15.60
CA THR A 18 20.44 4.97 15.50
C THR A 18 19.47 5.66 14.53
N PHE A 19 19.12 6.92 14.83
CA PHE A 19 18.28 7.74 13.94
C PHE A 19 18.86 7.87 12.52
N ARG A 20 20.18 7.95 12.38
CA ARG A 20 20.86 8.07 11.08
C ARG A 20 20.75 6.79 10.25
N GLU A 21 20.80 5.62 10.89
CA GLU A 21 20.59 4.35 10.20
C GLU A 21 19.13 4.16 9.79
N ARG A 22 18.17 4.58 10.62
CA ARG A 22 16.74 4.60 10.27
C ARG A 22 16.50 5.42 9.01
N LEU A 23 17.13 6.60 8.90
CA LEU A 23 16.99 7.47 7.73
C LEU A 23 17.42 6.80 6.42
N LYS A 24 18.45 5.94 6.45
CA LYS A 24 18.90 5.18 5.26
C LYS A 24 17.86 4.17 4.76
N HIS A 25 16.93 3.75 5.60
CA HIS A 25 15.89 2.76 5.26
C HIS A 25 14.54 3.39 4.89
N LEU A 26 14.43 4.73 4.86
CA LEU A 26 13.18 5.43 4.50
C LEU A 26 12.91 5.48 2.99
N GLY A 27 13.92 5.24 2.16
CA GLY A 27 13.83 5.35 0.68
C GLY A 27 12.61 4.65 0.07
N PRO A 28 12.36 3.36 0.37
CA PRO A 28 11.19 2.65 -0.13
C PRO A 28 9.86 3.28 0.29
N GLY A 29 9.77 3.80 1.52
CA GLY A 29 8.56 4.45 2.04
C GLY A 29 8.24 5.76 1.32
N PHE A 30 9.26 6.56 1.01
CA PHE A 30 9.10 7.78 0.22
C PHE A 30 8.67 7.49 -1.21
N ILE A 31 9.26 6.48 -1.87
CA ILE A 31 8.88 6.07 -3.22
C ILE A 31 7.40 5.61 -3.25
N LEU A 32 6.99 4.79 -2.29
CA LEU A 32 5.60 4.34 -2.18
C LEU A 32 4.64 5.51 -1.95
N SER A 33 4.99 6.45 -1.07
CA SER A 33 4.17 7.63 -0.79
C SER A 33 4.01 8.51 -2.03
N ALA A 34 5.10 8.75 -2.77
CA ALA A 34 5.08 9.53 -4.00
C ALA A 34 4.26 8.86 -5.12
N ALA A 35 4.25 7.52 -5.17
CA ALA A 35 3.44 6.78 -6.14
C ALA A 35 1.94 6.81 -5.84
N ILE A 36 1.57 6.94 -4.56
CA ILE A 36 0.16 6.99 -4.13
C ILE A 36 -0.41 8.40 -4.32
N VAL A 37 0.36 9.43 -3.97
CA VAL A 37 -0.10 10.83 -4.01
C VAL A 37 0.03 11.38 -5.43
N GLY A 38 -1.08 11.36 -6.18
CA GLY A 38 -1.17 11.92 -7.53
C GLY A 38 -1.77 13.32 -7.58
N SER A 39 -1.61 14.01 -8.72
CA SER A 39 -2.22 15.32 -9.00
C SER A 39 -3.75 15.30 -8.87
N GLY A 40 -4.40 14.20 -9.24
CA GLY A 40 -5.85 14.02 -9.14
C GLY A 40 -6.37 14.06 -7.70
N GLU A 41 -5.64 13.50 -6.72
CA GLU A 41 -6.05 13.57 -5.32
C GLU A 41 -5.96 15.01 -4.78
N LEU A 42 -4.98 15.80 -5.24
CA LEU A 42 -4.82 17.21 -4.86
C LEU A 42 -5.94 18.09 -5.42
N ILE A 43 -6.33 17.88 -6.69
CA ILE A 43 -7.43 18.62 -7.32
C ILE A 43 -8.78 18.24 -6.71
N ALA A 44 -9.02 16.94 -6.48
CA ALA A 44 -10.24 16.46 -5.86
C ALA A 44 -10.41 17.02 -4.44
N THR A 45 -9.33 17.00 -3.62
CA THR A 45 -9.37 17.48 -2.23
C THR A 45 -9.63 18.99 -2.17
N THR A 46 -8.99 19.78 -3.03
CA THR A 46 -9.21 21.24 -3.07
C THR A 46 -10.61 21.59 -3.57
N THR A 47 -11.13 20.87 -4.58
CA THR A 47 -12.49 21.06 -5.08
C THR A 47 -13.55 20.69 -4.04
N LEU A 48 -13.35 19.59 -3.30
CA LEU A 48 -14.23 19.18 -2.20
C LEU A 48 -14.20 20.19 -1.06
N GLY A 49 -13.01 20.68 -0.69
CA GLY A 49 -12.85 21.74 0.31
C GLY A 49 -13.52 23.05 -0.10
N ALA A 50 -13.45 23.42 -1.38
CA ALA A 50 -14.11 24.62 -1.91
C ALA A 50 -15.64 24.50 -1.91
N ARG A 51 -16.20 23.32 -2.18
CA ARG A 51 -17.66 23.10 -2.23
C ARG A 51 -18.30 22.87 -0.86
N MET A 52 -17.64 22.13 0.02
CA MET A 52 -18.20 21.70 1.32
C MET A 52 -17.59 22.45 2.51
N GLY A 53 -16.61 23.32 2.27
CA GLY A 53 -15.91 24.06 3.30
C GLY A 53 -15.11 23.16 4.25
N PHE A 54 -14.84 23.66 5.46
CA PHE A 54 -14.07 22.95 6.49
C PHE A 54 -14.81 21.77 7.15
N VAL A 55 -16.09 21.55 6.83
CA VAL A 55 -16.87 20.45 7.42
C VAL A 55 -16.25 19.09 7.10
N THR A 56 -15.62 18.93 5.93
CA THR A 56 -14.98 17.67 5.51
C THR A 56 -13.58 17.46 6.10
N PHE A 57 -13.03 18.44 6.83
CA PHE A 57 -11.64 18.39 7.30
C PHE A 57 -11.37 17.20 8.23
N TRP A 58 -12.31 16.87 9.13
CA TRP A 58 -12.18 15.72 10.02
C TRP A 58 -12.13 14.39 9.24
N VAL A 59 -12.87 14.29 8.13
CA VAL A 59 -12.88 13.09 7.27
C VAL A 59 -11.50 12.87 6.66
N ILE A 60 -10.83 13.95 6.23
CA ILE A 60 -9.47 13.89 5.67
C ILE A 60 -8.49 13.37 6.72
N LEU A 61 -8.55 13.91 7.96
CA LEU A 61 -7.67 13.48 9.05
C LEU A 61 -7.88 12.00 9.39
N VAL A 62 -9.13 11.55 9.53
CA VAL A 62 -9.44 10.14 9.80
C VAL A 62 -8.99 9.25 8.64
N SER A 63 -9.23 9.65 7.40
CA SER A 63 -8.75 8.95 6.19
C SER A 63 -7.24 8.76 6.22
N CYS A 64 -6.48 9.82 6.50
CA CYS A 64 -5.02 9.75 6.56
C CYS A 64 -4.54 8.79 7.64
N LEU A 65 -5.16 8.84 8.83
CA LEU A 65 -4.80 7.94 9.93
C LEU A 65 -5.06 6.47 9.58
N VAL A 66 -6.22 6.17 9.00
CA VAL A 66 -6.57 4.81 8.55
C VAL A 66 -5.63 4.34 7.44
N LYS A 67 -5.35 5.19 6.44
CA LYS A 67 -4.42 4.86 5.34
C LYS A 67 -3.03 4.49 5.88
N VAL A 68 -2.49 5.27 6.82
CA VAL A 68 -1.18 5.01 7.43
C VAL A 68 -1.20 3.72 8.24
N ALA A 69 -2.21 3.50 9.09
CA ALA A 69 -2.33 2.28 9.89
C ALA A 69 -2.35 1.03 8.99
N VAL A 70 -3.13 1.07 7.92
CA VAL A 70 -3.21 -0.01 6.93
C VAL A 70 -1.85 -0.24 6.24
N GLN A 71 -1.14 0.82 5.83
CA GLN A 71 0.19 0.70 5.22
C GLN A 71 1.21 0.09 6.19
N ILE A 72 1.16 0.44 7.47
CA ILE A 72 2.05 -0.13 8.50
C ILE A 72 1.81 -1.63 8.66
N GLU A 73 0.56 -2.07 8.72
CA GLU A 73 0.23 -3.49 8.85
C GLU A 73 0.67 -4.30 7.62
N PHE A 74 0.41 -3.81 6.40
CA PHE A 74 0.89 -4.46 5.17
C PHE A 74 2.42 -4.49 5.09
N GLY A 75 3.08 -3.40 5.46
CA GLY A 75 4.54 -3.34 5.52
C GLY A 75 5.11 -4.31 6.54
N ARG A 76 4.52 -4.36 7.74
CA ARG A 76 4.91 -5.32 8.79
C ARG A 76 4.72 -6.74 8.32
N HIS A 77 3.60 -7.07 7.70
CA HIS A 77 3.34 -8.40 7.17
C HIS A 77 4.40 -8.81 6.13
N THR A 78 4.66 -7.95 5.14
CA THR A 78 5.65 -8.20 4.08
C THR A 78 7.05 -8.40 4.64
N ILE A 79 7.45 -7.60 5.64
CA ILE A 79 8.77 -7.71 6.29
C ILE A 79 8.88 -9.00 7.11
N LEU A 80 7.81 -9.43 7.77
CA LEU A 80 7.81 -10.61 8.64
C LEU A 80 7.70 -11.93 7.87
N THR A 81 6.93 -11.97 6.78
CA THR A 81 6.69 -13.22 6.02
C THR A 81 7.57 -13.34 4.77
N GLY A 82 8.15 -12.24 4.28
CA GLY A 82 8.88 -12.22 3.01
C GLY A 82 7.97 -12.33 1.78
N GLU A 83 6.66 -12.45 1.98
CA GLU A 83 5.69 -12.59 0.91
C GLU A 83 5.17 -11.21 0.47
N THR A 84 4.97 -11.05 -0.84
CA THR A 84 4.35 -9.83 -1.36
C THR A 84 2.88 -9.73 -0.93
N ALA A 85 2.35 -8.51 -0.80
CA ALA A 85 0.93 -8.31 -0.52
C ALA A 85 0.02 -9.07 -1.51
N MET A 86 0.42 -9.15 -2.78
CA MET A 86 -0.32 -9.90 -3.81
C MET A 86 -0.33 -11.42 -3.55
N THR A 87 0.79 -11.95 -3.06
CA THR A 87 0.88 -13.36 -2.61
C THR A 87 -0.05 -13.60 -1.42
N ALA A 88 -0.06 -12.70 -0.42
CA ALA A 88 -0.97 -12.78 0.71
C ALA A 88 -2.44 -12.78 0.27
N PHE A 89 -2.81 -11.92 -0.69
CA PHE A 89 -4.15 -11.92 -1.29
C PHE A 89 -4.49 -13.20 -2.05
N HIS A 90 -3.50 -13.85 -2.65
CA HIS A 90 -3.66 -15.16 -3.28
C HIS A 90 -3.74 -16.32 -2.27
N GLN A 91 -3.49 -16.10 -0.98
CA GLN A 91 -3.69 -17.14 0.04
C GLN A 91 -5.11 -17.13 0.63
N LEU A 92 -5.87 -16.03 0.46
CA LEU A 92 -7.22 -15.91 1.03
C LEU A 92 -8.19 -16.99 0.48
N PRO A 93 -8.90 -17.73 1.36
CA PRO A 93 -9.85 -18.77 0.96
C PRO A 93 -10.95 -18.19 0.06
N GLY A 94 -11.19 -18.81 -1.10
CA GLY A 94 -12.17 -18.34 -2.05
C GLY A 94 -12.24 -19.19 -3.33
N PRO A 95 -13.31 -19.05 -4.13
CA PRO A 95 -13.47 -19.79 -5.37
C PRO A 95 -12.36 -19.46 -6.37
N VAL A 96 -11.81 -20.50 -7.00
CA VAL A 96 -10.78 -20.35 -8.03
C VAL A 96 -11.47 -20.23 -9.38
N PHE A 97 -11.30 -19.08 -10.06
CA PHE A 97 -11.79 -18.89 -11.42
C PHE A 97 -10.60 -19.01 -12.38
N GLY A 98 -10.41 -20.20 -12.97
CA GLY A 98 -9.32 -20.48 -13.91
C GLY A 98 -7.96 -20.63 -13.23
N LYS A 99 -6.96 -19.81 -13.61
CA LYS A 99 -5.57 -19.88 -13.11
C LYS A 99 -5.29 -18.94 -11.92
N ALA A 100 -6.27 -18.15 -11.48
CA ALA A 100 -6.14 -17.20 -10.37
C ALA A 100 -7.36 -17.25 -9.45
N ARG A 101 -7.15 -16.99 -8.15
CA ARG A 101 -8.24 -16.94 -7.16
C ARG A 101 -9.11 -15.71 -7.37
N TRP A 102 -10.38 -15.79 -6.96
CA TRP A 102 -11.35 -14.68 -7.04
C TRP A 102 -10.79 -13.36 -6.51
N THR A 103 -10.04 -13.39 -5.39
CA THR A 103 -9.39 -12.21 -4.79
C THR A 103 -8.45 -11.47 -5.75
N VAL A 104 -7.67 -12.20 -6.56
CA VAL A 104 -6.76 -11.62 -7.56
C VAL A 104 -7.56 -10.96 -8.68
N TRP A 105 -8.67 -11.59 -9.08
CA TRP A 105 -9.58 -11.02 -10.07
C TRP A 105 -10.23 -9.74 -9.55
N THR A 106 -10.68 -9.73 -8.29
CA THR A 106 -11.23 -8.53 -7.62
C THR A 106 -10.21 -7.40 -7.60
N ILE A 107 -8.96 -7.66 -7.22
CA ILE A 107 -7.87 -6.67 -7.22
C ILE A 107 -7.62 -6.15 -8.63
N PHE A 108 -7.56 -7.04 -9.62
CA PHE A 108 -7.35 -6.67 -11.02
C PHE A 108 -8.50 -5.79 -11.55
N THR A 109 -9.75 -6.15 -11.27
CA THR A 109 -10.92 -5.34 -11.63
C THR A 109 -10.87 -3.97 -10.96
N PHE A 110 -10.59 -3.91 -9.66
CA PHE A 110 -10.41 -2.64 -8.94
C PHE A 110 -9.30 -1.79 -9.55
N MET A 111 -8.20 -2.41 -9.97
CA MET A 111 -7.07 -1.71 -10.58
C MET A 111 -7.44 -1.13 -11.94
N ILE A 112 -8.22 -1.86 -12.76
CA ILE A 112 -8.76 -1.33 -14.02
C ILE A 112 -9.70 -0.15 -13.76
N VAL A 113 -10.62 -0.26 -12.80
CA VAL A 113 -11.52 0.85 -12.44
C VAL A 113 -10.73 2.07 -12.00
N LYS A 114 -9.67 1.87 -11.20
CA LYS A 114 -8.77 2.96 -10.78
C LYS A 114 -8.05 3.61 -11.95
N LEU A 115 -7.54 2.83 -12.90
CA LEU A 115 -6.89 3.35 -14.11
C LEU A 115 -7.86 4.21 -14.95
N LEU A 116 -9.11 3.77 -15.07
CA LEU A 116 -10.15 4.54 -15.76
C LEU A 116 -10.48 5.86 -15.03
N GLN A 117 -10.45 5.87 -13.69
CA GLN A 117 -10.68 7.08 -12.90
C GLN A 117 -9.51 8.07 -12.92
N VAL A 118 -8.28 7.61 -13.15
CA VAL A 118 -7.06 8.45 -13.18
C VAL A 118 -6.86 9.13 -14.54
N GLY A 119 -7.40 8.55 -15.61
CA GLY A 119 -7.28 9.09 -16.98
C GLY A 119 -8.38 10.06 -17.41
N GLY A 120 -9.33 10.40 -16.52
CA GLY A 120 -10.45 11.32 -16.78
C GLY A 120 -10.23 12.71 -16.21
#